data_AF-A0A8T3N7D3-F1
#
_entry.id   AF-A0A8T3N7D3-F1
#
_cell.length_a   1.000
_cell.length_b   1.000
_cell.length_c   1.000
_cell.angle_alpha   90.00
_cell.angle_beta   90.00
_cell.angle_gamma   90.00
#
_symmetry.space_group_name_H-M   'P 1'
#
loop_
_entity.id
_entity.type
_entity.pdbx_description
1 polymer ?
#
loop_
_entity_poly.entity_id
_entity_poly.type
_entity_poly.pdbx_seq_one_letter_code
_entity_poly.pdbx_strand_id
1 'polypeptide(L)' 'MATGAAFPTIDFSTVGPAVGTPFPDIVLPDQHGRTVDLHATRAGRRALVVFYRSARW' A
#
# COMPACT_ATOMS: atom_id res chain seq x y z
N MET A 1 9.16 38.83 4.95
CA MET A 1 9.78 37.67 4.28
C MET A 1 9.45 36.44 5.12
N ALA A 2 8.45 35.66 4.74
CA ALA A 2 8.08 34.45 5.48
C ALA A 2 8.77 33.25 4.83
N THR A 3 9.65 32.58 5.57
CA THR A 3 10.29 31.34 5.15
C THR A 3 9.23 30.24 5.13
N GLY A 4 8.91 29.72 3.95
CA GLY A 4 8.09 28.51 3.83
C GLY A 4 8.84 27.33 4.43
N ALA A 5 8.22 26.61 5.36
CA ALA A 5 8.81 25.40 5.95
C ALA A 5 9.07 24.37 4.84
N ALA A 6 10.30 23.86 4.76
CA ALA A 6 10.63 22.75 3.88
C ALA A 6 9.90 21.49 4.38
N PHE A 7 9.22 20.78 3.48
CA PHE A 7 8.65 19.48 3.81
C PHE A 7 9.79 18.50 4.09
N PRO A 8 9.65 17.62 5.10
CA PRO A 8 10.64 16.59 5.33
C PRO A 8 10.74 15.69 4.09
N THR A 9 11.96 15.48 3.60
CA THR A 9 12.23 14.51 2.55
C THR A 9 12.01 13.12 3.12
N ILE A 10 11.03 12.38 2.61
CA ILE A 10 10.79 10.99 2.97
C ILE A 10 11.71 10.11 2.11
N ASP A 11 12.52 9.28 2.76
CA ASP A 11 13.30 8.25 2.08
C ASP A 11 12.43 7.01 1.82
N PHE A 12 11.88 6.91 0.61
CA PHE A 12 11.04 5.79 0.20
C PHE A 12 11.78 4.45 0.11
N SER A 13 13.12 4.43 0.12
CA SER A 13 13.87 3.17 0.18
C SER A 13 13.70 2.45 1.52
N THR A 14 13.28 3.19 2.56
CA THR A 14 13.02 2.67 3.90
C THR A 14 11.54 2.34 4.15
N VAL A 15 10.66 2.59 3.19
CA VAL A 15 9.20 2.52 3.36
C VAL A 15 8.59 1.51 2.39
N GLY A 16 7.98 0.47 2.95
CA GLY A 16 7.25 -0.55 2.18
C GLY A 16 8.13 -1.71 1.69
N PRO A 17 7.54 -2.64 0.92
CA PRO A 17 8.25 -3.82 0.43
C PRO A 17 9.32 -3.44 -0.60
N ALA A 18 10.51 -4.04 -0.47
CA ALA A 18 11.60 -3.81 -1.41
C ALA A 18 11.30 -4.45 -2.78
N VAL A 19 11.86 -3.86 -3.85
CA VAL A 19 11.75 -4.43 -5.19
C VAL A 19 12.48 -5.77 -5.24
N GLY A 20 11.83 -6.77 -5.83
CA GLY A 20 12.38 -8.13 -5.95
C GLY A 20 12.08 -9.03 -4.75
N THR A 21 11.58 -8.50 -3.62
CA THR A 21 11.10 -9.33 -2.51
C THR A 21 9.64 -9.70 -2.72
N PRO A 22 9.19 -10.85 -2.18
CA PRO A 22 7.76 -11.17 -2.12
C PRO A 22 6.96 -10.04 -1.47
N PHE A 23 5.79 -9.74 -2.02
CA PHE A 23 4.85 -8.84 -1.37
C PHE A 23 4.35 -9.48 -0.05
N PRO A 24 4.05 -8.72 1.02
CA PRO A 24 3.61 -9.28 2.30
C PRO A 24 2.31 -10.07 2.20
N ASP A 25 2.13 -11.00 3.14
CA ASP A 25 0.86 -11.72 3.31
C ASP A 25 -0.25 -10.77 3.75
N ILE A 26 -1.26 -10.59 2.88
CA ILE A 26 -2.42 -9.73 3.15
C ILE A 26 -3.68 -10.58 3.19
N VAL A 27 -4.34 -10.58 4.36
CA VAL A 27 -5.65 -11.18 4.59
C VAL A 27 -6.57 -10.13 5.16
N LEU A 28 -7.49 -9.61 4.35
CA LEU A 28 -8.38 -8.50 4.70
C LEU A 28 -9.79 -8.72 4.15
N PRO A 29 -10.84 -8.14 4.77
CA PRO A 29 -12.18 -8.17 4.20
C PRO A 29 -12.28 -7.30 2.94
N ASP A 30 -13.05 -7.77 1.96
CA ASP A 30 -13.49 -6.96 0.81
C ASP A 30 -14.62 -5.98 1.21
N GLN A 31 -15.14 -5.21 0.24
CA GLN A 31 -16.22 -4.26 0.50
C GLN A 31 -17.55 -4.91 0.95
N HIS A 32 -17.68 -6.23 0.84
CA HIS A 32 -18.84 -7.00 1.29
C HIS A 32 -18.56 -7.75 2.61
N GLY A 33 -17.40 -7.52 3.23
CA GLY A 33 -16.98 -8.19 4.46
C GLY A 33 -16.44 -9.61 4.26
N ARG A 34 -16.24 -10.07 3.02
CA ARG A 34 -15.67 -11.39 2.76
C ARG A 34 -14.17 -11.36 2.97
N THR A 35 -13.64 -12.27 3.78
CA THR A 35 -12.19 -12.40 3.96
C THR A 35 -11.52 -12.81 2.64
N VAL A 36 -10.56 -12.00 2.20
CA VAL A 36 -9.76 -12.21 0.99
C VAL A 36 -8.31 -12.40 1.39
N ASP A 37 -7.72 -13.52 0.98
CA ASP A 37 -6.28 -13.72 0.91
C ASP A 37 -5.78 -13.22 -0.46
N LEU A 38 -4.89 -12.23 -0.45
CA LEU A 38 -4.34 -11.62 -1.66
C LEU A 38 -3.57 -12.63 -2.52
N HIS A 39 -2.74 -13.47 -1.92
CA HIS A 39 -1.89 -14.41 -2.66
C HIS A 39 -2.73 -15.51 -3.32
N ALA A 40 -3.71 -16.04 -2.59
CA ALA A 40 -4.64 -17.04 -3.12
C ALA A 40 -5.50 -16.45 -4.25
N THR A 41 -6.08 -15.27 -4.04
CA THR A 41 -6.99 -14.61 -5.01
C THR A 41 -6.27 -14.23 -6.30
N ARG A 42 -5.02 -13.78 -6.19
CA ARG A 42 -4.17 -13.45 -7.34
C ARG A 42 -3.82 -14.70 -8.16
N ALA A 43 -3.72 -15.88 -7.52
CA ALA A 43 -3.38 -17.15 -8.18
C ALA A 43 -2.16 -17.03 -9.14
N GLY A 44 -1.10 -16.34 -8.70
CA GLY A 44 0.12 -16.13 -9.49
C GLY A 44 0.04 -15.05 -10.58
N ARG A 45 -1.12 -14.42 -10.81
CA ARG A 45 -1.26 -13.32 -11.78
C ARG A 45 -0.52 -12.05 -11.31
N ARG A 46 -0.26 -11.12 -12.22
CA ARG A 46 0.22 -9.77 -11.84
C ARG A 46 -0.91 -8.99 -11.16
N ALA A 47 -0.57 -8.16 -10.19
CA ALA A 47 -1.52 -7.34 -9.44
C ALA A 47 -0.98 -5.92 -9.24
N LEU A 48 -1.88 -4.96 -9.10
CA LEU A 48 -1.60 -3.60 -8.68
C LEU A 48 -2.21 -3.40 -7.28
N VAL A 49 -1.40 -2.92 -6.33
CA VAL A 49 -1.86 -2.58 -4.98
C VAL A 49 -1.89 -1.07 -4.86
N VAL A 50 -3.06 -0.51 -4.56
CA VAL A 50 -3.26 0.94 -4.43
C VAL A 50 -3.62 1.27 -2.99
N PHE A 51 -2.72 1.98 -2.32
CA PHE A 51 -3.01 2.60 -1.02
C PHE A 51 -3.64 3.96 -1.26
N TYR A 52 -4.85 4.15 -0.74
CA TYR A 52 -5.52 5.44 -0.76
C TYR A 52 -6.00 5.77 0.64
N ARG A 53 -5.84 7.04 1.03
CA ARG A 53 -6.53 7.59 2.20
C ARG A 53 -8.01 7.75 1.83
N SER A 54 -8.91 7.35 2.71
CA SER A 54 -10.34 7.54 2.49
C SER A 54 -10.63 9.05 2.30
N ALA A 55 -11.62 9.35 1.46
CA ALA A 55 -12.19 10.68 1.35
C ALA A 55 -13.07 10.94 2.58
N ARG A 56 -12.45 11.12 3.74
CA ARG A 56 -13.13 11.71 4.89
C ARG A 56 -13.08 13.22 4.69
N TRP A 57 -14.26 13.82 4.44
CA TRP A 57 -14.50 15.26 4.54
C TRP A 57 -14.63 15.64 6.01
#